data_AF-A0A2J0LN51-F1
#
_entry.id   AF-A0A2J0LN51-F1
#
_cell.length_a   1.000
_cell.length_b   1.000
_cell.length_c   1.000
_cell.angle_alpha   90.00
_cell.angle_beta   90.00
_cell.angle_gamma   90.00
#
_symmetry.space_group_name_H-M   'P 1'
#
loop_
_entity.id
_entity.type
_entity.pdbx_description
1 polymer ?
#
loop_
_entity_poly.entity_id
_entity_poly.type
_entity_poly.pdbx_seq_one_letter_code
_entity_poly.pdbx_strand_id
1 'polypeptide(L)' 'LVTALLVIFASKFGMPVSTTHVSCGSLFGIGLVNGKAHWKIIGGIISAWVLTLPVAALLSAGFYFGLHLLGGR' A
#
# COMPACT_ATOMS: atom_id res chain seq x y z
N LEU A 1 -4.22 -10.45 -15.48
CA LEU A 1 -4.99 -9.64 -16.44
C LEU A 1 -5.70 -8.47 -15.75
N VAL A 2 -6.53 -8.70 -14.74
CA VAL A 2 -7.27 -7.65 -14.01
C VAL A 2 -6.36 -6.53 -13.50
N THR A 3 -5.23 -6.86 -12.86
CA THR A 3 -4.25 -5.86 -12.41
C THR A 3 -3.79 -4.93 -13.52
N ALA A 4 -3.39 -5.50 -14.66
CA ALA A 4 -2.90 -4.72 -15.80
C ALA A 4 -3.98 -3.83 -16.38
N LEU A 5 -5.21 -4.34 -16.53
CA LEU A 5 -6.35 -3.57 -17.03
C LEU A 5 -6.64 -2.36 -16.14
N LEU A 6 -6.74 -2.57 -14.82
CA LEU A 6 -7.03 -1.48 -13.87
C LEU A 6 -5.90 -0.45 -13.79
N VAL A 7 -4.65 -0.90 -13.79
CA VAL A 7 -3.48 0.01 -13.77
C VAL A 7 -3.40 0.82 -15.06
N ILE A 8 -3.51 0.19 -16.23
CA ILE A 8 -3.48 0.90 -17.52
C ILE A 8 -4.64 1.90 -17.61
N PHE A 9 -5.83 1.49 -17.18
CA PHE A 9 -6.98 2.37 -17.14
C PHE A 9 -6.72 3.58 -16.24
N ALA A 10 -6.27 3.39 -15.00
CA ALA A 10 -5.93 4.49 -14.10
C ALA A 10 -4.83 5.41 -14.64
N SER A 11 -3.80 4.84 -15.28
CA SER A 11 -2.72 5.58 -15.94
C SER A 11 -3.23 6.48 -17.07
N LYS A 12 -4.24 6.06 -17.84
CA LYS A 12 -4.86 6.91 -18.86
C LYS A 12 -5.55 8.16 -18.27
N PHE A 13 -5.99 8.09 -17.02
CA PHE A 13 -6.57 9.22 -16.29
C PHE A 13 -5.54 9.99 -15.45
N GLY A 14 -4.25 9.63 -15.52
CA GLY A 14 -3.19 10.28 -14.73
C GLY A 14 -3.30 10.05 -13.22
N MET A 15 -4.11 9.08 -12.78
CA MET A 15 -4.32 8.82 -11.35
C MET A 15 -3.15 8.01 -10.78
N PRO A 16 -2.49 8.49 -9.70
CA PRO A 16 -1.45 7.72 -9.03
C PRO A 16 -2.07 6.54 -8.27
N VAL A 17 -1.91 5.33 -8.81
CA VAL A 17 -2.41 4.09 -8.20
C VAL A 17 -1.26 3.18 -7.77
N SER A 18 -1.43 2.50 -6.64
CA SER A 18 -0.47 1.49 -6.16
C SER A 18 -0.69 0.16 -6.88
N THR A 19 0.26 -0.25 -7.72
CA THR A 19 0.20 -1.54 -8.44
C THR A 19 0.17 -2.74 -7.49
N THR A 20 0.83 -2.64 -6.33
CA THR A 20 0.80 -3.66 -5.27
C THR A 20 -0.60 -3.86 -4.72
N HIS A 21 -1.31 -2.77 -4.37
CA HIS A 21 -2.70 -2.86 -3.88
C HIS A 21 -3.64 -3.48 -4.91
N VAL A 22 -3.55 -3.04 -6.16
CA VAL A 22 -4.40 -3.57 -7.24
C VAL A 22 -4.11 -5.06 -7.48
N SER A 23 -2.83 -5.46 -7.45
CA SER A 23 -2.43 -6.86 -7.62
C SER A 23 -2.91 -7.75 -6.47
N CYS A 24 -2.66 -7.35 -5.22
CA CYS A 24 -3.15 -8.04 -4.03
C CYS A 24 -4.68 -8.17 -4.04
N GLY A 25 -5.40 -7.08 -4.36
CA GLY A 25 -6.86 -7.10 -4.46
C GLY A 25 -7.37 -8.08 -5.53
N SER A 26 -6.72 -8.14 -6.69
CA SER A 26 -7.06 -9.13 -7.73
C SER A 26 -6.84 -10.57 -7.26
N LEU A 27 -5.76 -10.83 -6.51
CA LEU A 27 -5.47 -12.15 -5.93
C LEU A 27 -6.48 -12.53 -4.83
N PHE A 28 -6.90 -11.56 -4.02
CA PHE A 28 -7.90 -11.78 -3.00
C PHE A 28 -9.25 -12.10 -3.64
N GLY A 29 -9.66 -11.33 -4.65
CA GLY A 29 -10.91 -11.55 -5.39
C GLY A 29 -10.99 -12.94 -6.02
N ILE A 30 -9.94 -13.40 -6.70
CA ILE A 30 -9.93 -14.75 -7.29
C ILE A 30 -9.90 -15.85 -6.22
N GLY A 31 -9.24 -15.60 -5.08
CA GLY A 31 -9.26 -16.50 -3.92
C GLY A 31 -10.64 -16.63 -3.28
N LEU A 32 -11.39 -15.52 -3.20
CA LEU A 32 -12.77 -15.51 -2.69
C LEU A 32 -13.72 -16.26 -3.61
N VAL A 33 -13.66 -16.00 -4.93
CA VAL A 33 -14.53 -16.65 -5.92
C VAL A 33 -14.29 -18.16 -5.96
N ASN A 34 -13.03 -18.60 -5.85
CA ASN A 34 -12.69 -20.03 -5.87
C ASN A 34 -12.77 -20.70 -4.48
N GLY A 35 -13.14 -19.98 -3.42
CA GLY A 35 -13.17 -20.50 -2.05
C GLY A 35 -11.79 -20.87 -1.48
N LYS A 36 -10.69 -20.45 -2.13
CA LYS A 36 -9.29 -20.75 -1.77
C LYS A 36 -8.57 -19.52 -1.20
N ALA A 37 -9.30 -18.66 -0.50
CA ALA A 37 -8.74 -17.45 0.09
C ALA A 37 -7.85 -17.77 1.31
N HIS A 38 -6.61 -17.30 1.29
CA HIS A 38 -5.67 -17.45 2.41
C HIS A 38 -5.81 -16.31 3.42
N TRP A 39 -6.86 -16.34 4.24
CA TRP A 39 -7.24 -15.26 5.16
C TRP A 39 -6.12 -14.78 6.09
N LYS A 40 -5.25 -15.69 6.56
CA LYS A 40 -4.09 -15.32 7.39
C LYS A 40 -3.10 -14.42 6.65
N ILE A 41 -2.84 -14.70 5.38
CA ILE A 41 -1.94 -13.90 4.53
C ILE A 41 -2.59 -12.55 4.21
N ILE A 42 -3.87 -12.58 3.82
CA ILE A 42 -4.65 -11.37 3.50
C ILE A 42 -4.66 -10.41 4.69
N GLY A 43 -4.98 -10.91 5.89
CA GLY A 43 -4.98 -10.12 7.12
C GLY A 43 -3.60 -9.56 7.45
N GLY A 44 -2.53 -10.36 7.27
CA GLY A 44 -1.16 -9.90 7.44
C GLY A 44 -0.81 -8.73 6.52
N ILE A 45 -1.17 -8.82 5.23
CA ILE A 45 -0.94 -7.75 4.26
C ILE A 45 -1.68 -6.46 4.64
N ILE A 46 -2.97 -6.57 5.01
CA ILE A 46 -3.77 -5.41 5.41
C ILE A 46 -3.19 -4.75 6.67
N SER A 47 -2.80 -5.55 7.66
CA SER A 47 -2.17 -5.03 8.88
C SER A 47 -0.85 -4.30 8.57
N ALA A 48 -0.05 -4.82 7.64
CA ALA A 48 1.19 -4.18 7.21
C ALA A 48 0.92 -2.83 6.52
N TRP A 49 -0.10 -2.73 5.66
CA TRP A 49 -0.48 -1.46 5.02
C TRP A 49 -0.94 -0.40 6.02
N VAL A 50 -1.68 -0.80 7.04
CA VAL A 50 -2.11 0.13 8.10
C VAL A 50 -0.92 0.53 8.96
N LEU A 51 -0.02 -0.41 9.29
CA LEU A 51 1.14 -0.16 10.14
C LEU A 51 2.24 0.69 9.45
N THR A 52 2.37 0.61 8.13
CA THR A 52 3.37 1.41 7.41
C THR A 52 3.08 2.90 7.48
N LEU A 53 1.81 3.33 7.54
CA LEU A 53 1.42 4.74 7.66
C LEU A 53 1.92 5.41 8.95
N PRO A 54 1.61 4.92 10.16
CA PRO A 54 2.10 5.53 11.40
C PRO A 54 3.62 5.41 11.52
N VAL A 55 4.23 4.30 11.09
CA VAL A 55 5.69 4.16 11.12
C VAL A 55 6.36 5.18 10.21
N ALA A 56 5.87 5.36 8.97
CA ALA A 56 6.39 6.38 8.06
C ALA A 56 6.19 7.80 8.62
N ALA A 57 5.02 8.09 9.21
CA ALA A 57 4.74 9.38 9.82
C ALA A 57 5.66 9.68 11.00
N LEU A 58 5.86 8.73 11.90
CA LEU A 58 6.74 8.87 13.07
C LEU A 58 8.20 9.04 12.66
N LEU A 59 8.68 8.25 11.70
CA LEU A 59 10.03 8.39 11.17
C LEU A 59 10.22 9.77 10.51
N SER A 60 9.30 10.18 9.63
CA SER A 60 9.36 11.48 8.97
C SER A 60 9.36 12.65 9.97
N ALA A 61 8.49 12.60 10.98
CA ALA A 61 8.46 13.59 12.05
C ALA A 61 9.76 13.62 12.86
N GLY A 62 10.32 12.45 13.18
CA GLY A 62 11.59 12.33 13.88
C GLY A 62 12.76 12.94 13.11
N PHE A 63 12.86 12.65 11.80
CA PHE A 63 13.89 13.25 10.94
C PHE A 63 13.71 14.76 10.81
N TYR A 64 12.47 15.24 10.63
CA TYR A 64 12.18 16.66 10.52
C TYR A 64 12.58 17.42 11.79
N PHE A 65 12.21 16.90 12.96
CA PHE A 65 12.56 17.51 14.24
C PHE A 65 14.07 17.46 14.53
N GLY A 66 14.72 16.35 14.19
CA GLY A 66 16.17 16.21 14.33
C GLY A 66 16.95 17.19 13.44
N LEU A 67 16.54 17.36 12.18
CA LEU A 67 17.11 18.35 11.27
C LEU A 67 16.85 19.77 11.75
N HIS A 68 15.67 20.05 12.29
CA HIS A 68 15.35 21.35 12.86
C HIS A 68 16.21 21.70 14.08
N LEU A 69 16.49 20.74 14.97
CA LEU A 69 17.37 20.96 16.12
C LEU A 69 18.84 21.21 15.71
N LEU A 70 19.34 20.48 14.73
CA LEU A 70 20.72 20.60 14.26
C LEU A 70 20.93 21.80 13.33
N GLY A 71 19.91 22.16 12.56
CA GLY A 71 19.85 23.33 11.71
C GLY A 71 19.45 24.62 12.44
N GLY A 72 19.42 24.62 13.77
CA GLY A 72 19.20 25.79 14.63
C GLY A 72 20.34 26.82 14.62
N ARG A 73 20.89 27.07 13.43
CA ARG A 73 21.53 28.31 13.00
C ARG A 73 20.81 28.79 11.75
#